data_AF-A0A6S6XKH2-F1
#
_entry.id   AF-A0A6S6XKH2-F1
#
_cell.length_a   1.000
_cell.length_b   1.000
_cell.length_c   1.000
_cell.angle_alpha   90.00
_cell.angle_beta   90.00
_cell.angle_gamma   90.00
#
_symmetry.space_group_name_H-M   'P 1'
#
loop_
_entity.id
_entity.type
_entity.pdbx_description
1 polymer ?
#
loop_
_entity_poly.entity_id
_entity_poly.type
_entity_poly.pdbx_seq_one_letter_code
_entity_poly.pdbx_strand_id
1 'polypeptide(L)'
;MQDKLQELLDRLDANLEDFRKTWEASDKAKLIDGSREITAIRDAHYYLTESHGFESEEIDYLLLFENPLQVVADKWLERTEDLSDFSFALDEVFDKQDALRDYEREEKPSVLEQLHHTAETAGKAARPTKEQEAR
;
A
#
# COMPACT_ATOMS: atom_id res chain seq x y z
N MET A 1 -18.16 -5.32 33.86
CA MET A 1 -18.06 -5.22 32.39
C MET A 1 -17.47 -3.87 31.99
N GLN A 2 -18.11 -2.75 32.36
CA GLN A 2 -17.62 -1.41 32.00
C GLN A 2 -16.18 -1.12 32.48
N ASP A 3 -15.83 -1.49 33.72
CA ASP A 3 -14.45 -1.29 34.23
C ASP A 3 -13.39 -2.07 33.45
N LYS A 4 -13.70 -3.32 33.06
CA LYS A 4 -12.79 -4.16 32.28
C LYS A 4 -12.68 -3.70 30.83
N LEU A 5 -13.78 -3.22 30.25
CA LEU A 5 -13.75 -2.60 28.93
C LEU A 5 -12.84 -1.37 28.95
N GLN A 6 -12.96 -0.51 29.96
CA GLN A 6 -12.08 0.64 30.10
C GLN A 6 -10.62 0.21 30.29
N GLU A 7 -10.37 -0.81 31.10
CA GLU A 7 -9.02 -1.38 31.27
C GLU A 7 -8.43 -1.86 29.94
N LEU A 8 -9.23 -2.53 29.10
CA LEU A 8 -8.80 -2.97 27.78
C LEU A 8 -8.47 -1.78 26.87
N LEU A 9 -9.35 -0.78 26.79
CA LEU A 9 -9.15 0.40 25.96
C LEU A 9 -7.89 1.18 26.38
N ASP A 10 -7.71 1.38 27.69
CA ASP A 10 -6.51 2.04 28.24
C ASP A 10 -5.23 1.25 27.89
N ARG A 11 -5.30 -0.09 27.92
CA ARG A 11 -4.16 -0.94 27.54
C ARG A 11 -3.86 -0.88 26.05
N LEU A 12 -4.89 -0.87 25.19
CA LEU A 12 -4.72 -0.71 23.75
C LEU A 12 -4.07 0.64 23.39
N ASP A 13 -4.48 1.72 24.06
CA ASP A 13 -3.88 3.05 23.90
C ASP A 13 -2.42 3.08 24.36
N ALA A 14 -2.13 2.48 25.51
CA ALA A 14 -0.77 2.37 26.02
C ALA A 14 0.13 1.56 25.07
N ASN A 15 -0.37 0.43 24.54
CA ASN A 15 0.36 -0.37 23.56
C ASN A 15 0.65 0.43 22.29
N LEU A 16 -0.32 1.18 21.76
CA LEU A 16 -0.11 2.01 20.57
C LEU A 16 0.94 3.11 20.83
N GLU A 17 0.92 3.72 22.00
CA GLU A 17 1.88 4.76 22.38
C GLU A 17 3.32 4.22 22.47
N ASP A 18 3.50 2.99 22.96
CA ASP A 18 4.81 2.35 22.99
C ASP A 18 5.34 2.01 21.58
N PHE A 19 4.45 1.60 20.66
CA PHE A 19 4.79 1.49 19.24
C PHE A 19 5.19 2.84 18.64
N ARG A 20 4.45 3.92 18.93
CA ARG A 20 4.77 5.27 18.44
C ARG A 20 6.15 5.73 18.87
N LYS A 21 6.51 5.58 20.15
CA LYS A 21 7.85 5.90 20.65
C LYS A 21 8.93 5.11 19.92
N THR A 22 8.67 3.84 19.62
CA THR A 22 9.59 2.98 18.86
C THR A 22 9.78 3.48 17.43
N TRP A 23 8.68 3.88 16.77
CA TRP A 23 8.73 4.44 15.41
C TRP A 23 9.44 5.79 15.36
N GLU A 24 9.17 6.68 16.32
CA GLU A 24 9.82 8.00 16.42
C GLU A 24 11.33 7.89 16.65
N ALA A 25 11.79 6.85 17.34
CA ALA A 25 13.20 6.56 17.54
C ALA A 25 13.85 5.82 16.35
N SER A 26 13.06 5.34 15.38
CA SER A 26 13.55 4.58 14.23
C SER A 26 13.98 5.48 13.08
N ASP A 27 14.92 5.01 12.27
CA ASP A 27 15.32 5.71 11.05
C ASP A 27 14.27 5.55 9.94
N LYS A 28 14.34 6.45 8.95
CA LYS A 28 13.36 6.50 7.86
C LYS A 28 13.30 5.21 7.02
N ALA A 29 14.43 4.53 6.82
CA ALA A 29 14.45 3.32 6.00
C ALA A 29 13.68 2.20 6.70
N LYS A 30 13.91 2.01 8.01
CA LYS A 30 13.14 1.05 8.81
C LYS A 30 11.65 1.35 8.83
N LEU A 31 11.25 2.62 8.89
CA LEU A 31 9.83 2.99 8.85
C LEU A 31 9.18 2.69 7.50
N ILE A 32 9.91 2.87 6.39
CA ILE A 32 9.42 2.55 5.05
C ILE A 32 9.27 1.03 4.91
N ASP A 33 10.31 0.28 5.30
CA ASP A 33 10.33 -1.18 5.21
C ASP A 33 9.26 -1.82 6.13
N GLY A 34 9.04 -1.23 7.30
CA GLY A 34 8.02 -1.64 8.28
C GLY A 34 6.62 -1.06 8.06
N SER A 35 6.38 -0.32 6.97
CA SER A 35 5.12 0.41 6.77
C SER A 35 3.86 -0.47 6.86
N ARG A 36 3.93 -1.72 6.39
CA ARG A 36 2.80 -2.66 6.48
C ARG A 36 2.46 -3.05 7.92
N GLU A 37 3.47 -3.26 8.76
CA GLU A 37 3.28 -3.54 10.18
C GLU A 37 2.71 -2.31 10.91
N ILE A 38 3.21 -1.11 10.59
CA ILE A 38 2.69 0.16 11.11
C ILE A 38 1.20 0.30 10.78
N THR A 39 0.82 0.03 9.52
CA THR A 39 -0.59 0.06 9.11
C THR A 39 -1.40 -0.98 9.86
N ALA A 40 -0.92 -2.22 9.97
CA ALA A 40 -1.65 -3.28 10.65
C ALA A 40 -1.94 -2.95 12.12
N ILE A 41 -0.96 -2.39 12.84
CA ILE A 41 -1.11 -1.95 14.23
C ILE A 41 -2.14 -0.83 14.34
N ARG A 42 -2.11 0.15 13.42
CA ARG A 42 -3.05 1.27 13.43
C ARG A 42 -4.48 0.85 13.10
N ASP A 43 -4.66 -0.02 12.12
CA ASP A 43 -5.97 -0.55 11.72
C ASP A 43 -6.57 -1.38 12.85
N ALA A 44 -5.77 -2.24 13.48
CA ALA A 44 -6.21 -3.06 14.61
C ALA A 44 -6.66 -2.17 15.78
N HIS A 45 -5.87 -1.14 16.14
CA HIS A 45 -6.24 -0.21 17.20
C HIS A 45 -7.57 0.50 16.88
N TYR A 46 -7.67 1.12 15.69
CA TYR A 46 -8.88 1.81 15.27
C TYR A 46 -10.12 0.91 15.29
N TYR A 47 -10.01 -0.31 14.78
CA TYR A 47 -11.13 -1.24 14.75
C TYR A 47 -11.58 -1.62 16.17
N LEU A 48 -10.62 -1.94 17.05
CA LEU A 48 -10.90 -2.36 18.43
C LEU A 48 -11.49 -1.22 19.28
N THR A 49 -11.05 0.03 19.09
CA THR A 49 -11.54 1.16 19.91
C THR A 49 -12.81 1.81 19.35
N GLU A 50 -12.97 1.87 18.02
CA GLU A 50 -14.05 2.66 17.40
C GLU A 50 -15.21 1.82 16.84
N SER A 51 -14.98 0.55 16.46
CA SER A 51 -15.92 -0.18 15.61
C SER A 51 -16.39 -1.54 16.13
N HIS A 52 -15.56 -2.28 16.86
CA HIS A 52 -15.78 -3.71 17.09
C HIS A 52 -17.00 -4.02 17.98
N GLY A 53 -17.14 -3.31 19.12
CA GLY A 53 -18.17 -3.59 20.13
C GLY A 53 -17.93 -4.94 20.83
N PHE A 54 -17.38 -4.91 22.05
CA PHE A 54 -16.94 -6.12 22.74
C PHE A 54 -18.01 -6.81 23.60
N GLU A 55 -18.00 -8.14 23.58
CA GLU A 55 -18.65 -8.99 24.58
C GLU A 55 -17.74 -9.23 25.81
N SER A 56 -18.33 -9.65 26.93
CA SER A 56 -17.57 -9.80 28.19
C SER A 56 -16.46 -10.84 28.10
N GLU A 57 -16.69 -11.95 27.40
CA GLU A 57 -15.70 -13.03 27.26
C GLU A 57 -14.52 -12.60 26.40
N GLU A 58 -14.75 -11.75 25.39
CA GLU A 58 -13.71 -11.24 24.49
C GLU A 58 -12.78 -10.29 25.24
N ILE A 59 -13.34 -9.42 26.08
CA ILE A 59 -12.57 -8.52 26.95
C ILE A 59 -11.69 -9.34 27.88
N ASP A 60 -12.28 -10.33 28.55
CA ASP A 60 -11.55 -11.19 29.48
C ASP A 60 -10.42 -11.97 28.79
N TYR A 61 -10.64 -12.42 27.56
CA TYR A 61 -9.64 -13.12 26.76
C TYR A 61 -8.50 -12.19 26.32
N LEU A 62 -8.80 -10.99 25.82
CA LEU A 62 -7.78 -10.04 25.38
C LEU A 62 -6.94 -9.49 26.54
N LEU A 63 -7.55 -9.32 27.72
CA LEU A 63 -6.83 -8.88 28.92
C LEU A 63 -5.84 -9.93 29.47
N LEU A 64 -5.83 -11.17 28.95
CA LEU A 64 -4.79 -12.15 29.25
C LEU A 64 -3.43 -11.78 28.64
N PHE A 65 -3.40 -10.92 27.62
CA PHE A 65 -2.18 -10.51 26.95
C PHE A 65 -1.63 -9.20 27.53
N GLU A 66 -0.30 -9.08 27.56
CA GLU A 66 0.39 -7.83 27.89
C GLU A 66 0.23 -6.79 26.76
N ASN A 67 0.27 -7.26 25.51
CA ASN A 67 0.08 -6.45 24.32
C ASN A 67 -1.01 -7.05 23.41
N PRO A 68 -2.29 -6.96 23.80
CA PRO A 68 -3.41 -7.42 22.97
C PRO A 68 -3.44 -6.76 21.59
N LEU A 69 -2.97 -5.51 21.48
CA LEU A 69 -2.93 -4.80 20.20
C LEU A 69 -2.03 -5.52 19.19
N GLN A 70 -0.83 -5.94 19.61
CA GLN A 70 0.09 -6.68 18.74
C GLN A 70 -0.50 -8.03 18.31
N VAL A 71 -1.16 -8.76 19.23
CA VAL A 71 -1.77 -10.06 18.92
C VAL A 71 -2.79 -9.95 17.79
N VAL A 72 -3.63 -8.92 17.83
CA VAL A 72 -4.63 -8.67 16.76
C VAL A 72 -3.97 -8.17 15.49
N ALA A 73 -3.00 -7.26 15.60
CA ALA A 73 -2.27 -6.70 14.47
C ALA A 73 -1.52 -7.78 13.67
N ASP A 74 -0.87 -8.74 14.33
CA ASP A 74 -0.17 -9.84 13.67
C ASP A 74 -1.13 -10.68 12.82
N LYS A 75 -2.33 -10.96 13.33
CA LYS A 75 -3.37 -11.68 12.57
C LYS A 75 -3.94 -10.88 11.41
N TRP A 76 -4.04 -9.56 11.57
CA TRP A 76 -4.43 -8.70 10.46
C TRP A 76 -3.32 -8.61 9.40
N LEU A 77 -2.07 -8.54 9.81
CA LEU A 77 -0.93 -8.51 8.91
C LEU A 77 -0.86 -9.79 8.08
N GLU A 78 -0.93 -10.97 8.71
CA GLU A 78 -0.99 -12.29 8.04
C GLU A 78 -2.06 -12.31 6.93
N ARG A 79 -3.23 -11.71 7.19
CA ARG A 79 -4.35 -11.67 6.23
C ARG A 79 -4.12 -10.71 5.07
N THR A 80 -3.40 -9.62 5.30
CA THR A 80 -3.14 -8.55 4.31
C THR A 80 -1.82 -8.72 3.55
N GLU A 81 -0.99 -9.72 3.90
CA GLU A 81 0.17 -10.12 3.10
C GLU A 81 -0.21 -10.78 1.79
N ASP A 82 -1.39 -11.38 1.74
CA ASP A 82 -1.89 -12.00 0.53
C ASP A 82 -2.36 -10.93 -0.47
N LEU A 83 -1.52 -10.65 -1.46
CA LEU A 83 -1.80 -9.74 -2.58
C LEU A 83 -2.47 -10.46 -3.76
N SER A 84 -2.94 -11.71 -3.60
CA SER A 84 -3.55 -12.45 -4.71
C SER A 84 -4.76 -11.74 -5.32
N ASP A 85 -5.48 -10.96 -4.51
CA ASP A 85 -6.67 -10.21 -4.92
C ASP A 85 -6.37 -8.76 -5.34
N PHE A 86 -5.09 -8.38 -5.45
CA PHE A 86 -4.72 -7.03 -5.86
C PHE A 86 -5.18 -6.70 -7.29
N SER A 87 -5.50 -7.71 -8.11
CA SER A 87 -6.12 -7.52 -9.42
C SER A 87 -7.43 -6.74 -9.36
N PHE A 88 -8.20 -6.86 -8.27
CA PHE A 88 -9.43 -6.07 -8.08
C PHE A 88 -9.17 -4.57 -8.18
N ALA A 89 -8.05 -4.08 -7.64
CA ALA A 89 -7.71 -2.66 -7.71
C ALA A 89 -7.45 -2.21 -9.16
N LEU A 90 -6.85 -3.08 -9.98
CA LEU A 90 -6.64 -2.79 -11.41
C LEU A 90 -7.96 -2.86 -12.19
N ASP A 91 -8.80 -3.84 -11.90
CA ASP A 91 -10.11 -3.98 -12.53
C ASP A 91 -10.96 -2.74 -12.26
N GLU A 92 -11.00 -2.23 -11.02
CA GLU A 92 -11.71 -1.00 -10.68
C GLU A 92 -11.18 0.22 -11.45
N VAL A 93 -9.86 0.33 -11.63
CA VAL A 93 -9.23 1.41 -12.40
C VAL A 93 -9.59 1.31 -13.89
N PHE A 94 -9.58 0.10 -14.45
CA PHE A 94 -9.86 -0.13 -15.87
C PHE A 94 -11.34 -0.04 -16.22
N ASP A 95 -12.21 -0.48 -15.32
CA ASP A 95 -13.65 -0.50 -15.54
C ASP A 95 -14.26 0.90 -15.40
N LYS A 96 -13.85 1.66 -14.37
CA LYS A 96 -14.39 3.00 -14.13
C LYS A 96 -13.75 4.05 -15.03
N GLN A 97 -12.46 3.93 -15.32
CA GLN A 97 -11.64 4.91 -16.06
C GLN A 97 -11.77 6.37 -15.57
N ASP A 98 -12.34 6.58 -14.37
CA ASP A 98 -12.51 7.87 -13.71
C ASP A 98 -11.15 8.49 -13.37
N ALA A 99 -10.13 7.66 -13.18
CA ALA A 99 -8.74 8.07 -13.08
C ALA A 99 -8.26 8.97 -14.24
N LEU A 100 -8.88 8.88 -15.44
CA LEU A 100 -8.56 9.78 -16.56
C LEU A 100 -8.93 11.25 -16.31
N ARG A 101 -9.85 11.50 -15.36
CA ARG A 101 -10.26 12.84 -14.95
C ARG A 101 -9.44 13.35 -13.76
N ASP A 102 -9.13 12.47 -12.82
CA ASP A 102 -8.64 12.85 -11.50
C ASP A 102 -7.10 12.83 -11.39
N TYR A 103 -6.38 12.25 -12.35
CA TYR A 103 -4.91 12.18 -12.37
C TYR A 103 -4.31 12.85 -13.62
N GLU A 104 -3.13 13.46 -13.45
CA GLU A 104 -2.35 14.02 -14.56
C GLU A 104 -1.96 12.93 -15.56
N ARG A 105 -1.92 13.28 -16.85
CA ARG A 105 -1.63 12.36 -17.95
C ARG A 105 -0.48 12.89 -18.77
N GLU A 106 0.44 11.99 -19.12
CA GLU A 106 1.37 12.23 -20.20
C GLU A 106 0.57 12.45 -21.50
N GLU A 107 0.86 13.54 -22.21
CA GLU A 107 0.29 13.76 -23.53
C GLU A 107 0.76 12.63 -24.44
N LYS A 108 -0.19 11.87 -25.01
CA LYS A 108 0.19 10.86 -26.00
C LYS A 108 0.80 11.59 -27.20
N PRO A 109 1.99 11.18 -27.69
CA PRO A 109 2.55 11.75 -28.90
C PRO A 109 1.52 11.59 -30.02
N SER A 110 1.27 12.69 -30.72
CA SER A 110 0.31 12.74 -31.80
C SER A 110 0.65 11.67 -32.84
N VAL A 111 -0.37 11.11 -33.49
CA VAL A 111 -0.20 10.18 -34.62
C VAL A 111 0.73 10.81 -35.67
N LEU A 112 0.70 12.14 -35.84
CA LEU A 112 1.62 12.85 -36.72
C LEU A 112 3.08 12.78 -36.24
N GLU A 113 3.33 12.93 -34.95
CA GLU A 113 4.69 12.84 -34.38
C GLU A 113 5.22 11.41 -34.47
N GLN A 114 4.35 10.41 -34.27
CA GLN A 114 4.68 9.00 -34.45
C GLN A 114 5.01 8.66 -35.91
N LEU A 115 4.24 9.20 -36.86
CA LEU A 115 4.48 9.03 -38.30
C LEU A 115 5.77 9.73 -38.76
N HIS A 116 6.06 10.91 -38.21
CA HIS A 116 7.32 11.60 -38.48
C HIS A 116 8.53 10.80 -37.98
N HIS A 117 8.48 10.28 -36.75
CA HIS A 117 9.56 9.44 -36.22
C HIS A 117 9.76 8.13 -37.00
N THR A 118 8.69 7.50 -37.49
CA THR A 118 8.79 6.29 -38.33
C THR A 118 9.35 6.60 -39.72
N ALA A 119 8.99 7.73 -40.32
CA ALA A 119 9.56 8.15 -41.61
C ALA A 119 11.06 8.50 -41.50
N GLU A 120 11.48 9.15 -40.42
CA GLU A 120 12.89 9.51 -40.19
C GLU A 120 13.78 8.29 -39.90
N THR A 121 13.26 7.29 -39.18
CA THR A 121 13.99 6.03 -38.91
C THR A 121 14.06 5.13 -40.14
N ALA A 122 12.99 5.04 -40.93
CA ALA A 122 13.00 4.33 -42.22
C ALA A 122 13.94 4.98 -43.25
N GLY A 123 14.02 6.31 -43.30
CA GLY A 123 14.91 7.04 -44.20
C GLY A 123 16.41 6.88 -43.87
N LYS A 124 16.77 6.61 -42.61
CA LYS A 124 18.15 6.31 -42.20
C LYS A 124 18.59 4.88 -42.53
N ALA A 125 17.68 3.91 -42.49
CA ALA A 125 17.98 2.51 -42.84
C ALA A 125 18.13 2.28 -44.36
N ALA A 126 17.54 3.15 -45.19
CA ALA A 126 17.47 2.97 -46.64
C ALA A 126 18.59 3.66 -47.46
N ARG A 127 19.72 4.08 -46.85
CA ARG A 127 20.90 4.52 -47.61
C ARG A 127 21.83 3.33 -47.90
N PRO A 128 21.74 2.65 -49.06
CA PRO A 128 22.76 1.68 -49.45
C PRO A 128 24.06 2.43 -49.72
N THR A 129 25.13 1.96 -49.09
CA THR A 129 26.53 2.24 -49.41
C THR A 129 26.71 2.04 -50.91
N LYS A 130 26.84 3.12 -51.68
CA LYS A 130 27.28 3.05 -53.08
C LYS A 130 28.72 2.54 -53.09
N GLU A 131 28.86 1.26 -53.37
CA GLU A 131 29.75 0.68 -54.38
C GLU A 131 31.02 1.50 -54.65
N GLN A 132 32.10 1.11 -53.99
CA GLN A 132 33.46 1.49 -54.37
C GLN A 132 33.86 0.58 -55.55
N GLU A 133 33.53 1.01 -56.78
CA GLU A 133 34.07 0.39 -58.00
C GLU A 133 35.59 0.61 -58.06
N ALA A 134 36.28 -0.50 -58.23
CA ALA A 134 37.71 -0.57 -58.52
C ALA A 134 38.08 0.19 -59.79
N ARG A 135 39.15 1.00 -59.73
CA ARG A 135 40.19 1.13 -60.78
C ARG A 135 41.51 1.54 -60.16
#